data_AF-A0A183M9I6-F1
#
_entry.id   AF-A0A183M9I6-F1
#
_cell.length_a   1.000
_cell.length_b   1.000
_cell.length_c   1.000
_cell.angle_alpha   90.00
_cell.angle_beta   90.00
_cell.angle_gamma   90.00
#
_symmetry.space_group_name_H-M   'P 1'
#
loop_
_entity.id
_entity.type
_entity.pdbx_description
1 polymer ?
#
loop_
_entity_poly.entity_id
_entity_poly.type
_entity_poly.pdbx_seq_one_letter_code
_entity_poly.pdbx_strand_id
1 'polypeptide(L)'
;MSLLKGILEFETLELEENALMELLDLPTWLLLRKAYCTNVVAKSIDLVNIELQALSEPRSASQSPIANYRGGSGKYGFSDKVIDGVTIQVNSVFIEFFAQAFQGSVELSRFCVLSKSPNWQNCLLNLSYLTLPQYDFILIFKEVSWESARIVADGLLTELHGTPVKLITNQSRVRLTMKKRLSGKLNYFWL
;
A
#
# COMPACT_ATOMS: atom_id res chain seq x y z
N MET A 1 -3.73 -9.31 25.01
CA MET A 1 -2.29 -9.15 24.66
C MET A 1 -1.51 -10.39 25.09
N SER A 2 -1.13 -11.27 24.16
CA SER A 2 -0.27 -12.43 24.45
C SER A 2 1.14 -12.21 23.88
N LEU A 3 1.92 -11.36 24.55
CA LEU A 3 3.34 -11.09 24.22
C LEU A 3 4.28 -12.28 24.52
N LEU A 4 3.76 -13.36 25.11
CA LEU A 4 4.57 -14.48 25.64
C LEU A 4 4.90 -15.58 24.60
N LYS A 5 4.38 -15.51 23.37
CA LYS A 5 4.72 -16.45 22.27
C LYS A 5 5.48 -15.82 21.10
N GLY A 6 5.83 -14.53 21.19
CA GLY A 6 6.43 -13.78 20.07
C GLY A 6 5.48 -13.59 18.88
N ILE A 7 4.19 -13.90 19.05
CA ILE A 7 3.14 -13.68 18.06
C ILE A 7 2.46 -12.36 18.45
N LEU A 8 2.60 -11.36 17.60
CA LEU A 8 1.91 -10.09 17.75
C LEU A 8 0.54 -10.22 17.10
N GLU A 9 -0.51 -10.14 17.91
CA GLU A 9 -1.91 -10.23 17.50
C GLU A 9 -2.65 -8.96 17.92
N PHE A 10 -3.22 -8.26 16.93
CA PHE A 10 -4.09 -7.11 17.16
C PHE A 10 -5.47 -7.36 16.60
N GLU A 11 -6.50 -7.23 17.44
CA GLU A 11 -7.89 -7.41 17.03
C GLU A 11 -8.34 -6.31 16.06
N THR A 12 -8.05 -5.05 16.39
CA THR A 12 -8.28 -3.90 15.52
C THR A 12 -7.15 -2.89 15.71
N LEU A 13 -6.61 -2.42 14.59
CA LEU A 13 -5.56 -1.41 14.53
C LEU A 13 -6.05 -0.26 13.66
N GLU A 14 -6.39 0.86 14.28
CA GLU A 14 -6.67 2.11 13.59
C GLU A 14 -5.35 2.75 13.14
N LEU A 15 -5.33 3.25 11.91
CA LEU A 15 -4.16 3.89 11.31
C LEU A 15 -4.35 5.40 11.31
N GLU A 16 -3.35 6.13 11.81
CA GLU A 16 -3.42 7.59 11.83
C GLU A 16 -3.38 8.14 10.41
N GLU A 17 -4.40 8.93 10.07
CA GLU A 17 -4.70 9.29 8.70
C GLU A 17 -3.65 10.23 8.11
N ASN A 18 -3.15 11.20 8.88
CA ASN A 18 -2.18 12.17 8.35
C ASN A 18 -0.84 11.53 8.03
N ALA A 19 -0.34 10.68 8.93
CA ALA A 19 0.88 9.91 8.76
C ALA A 19 0.75 8.95 7.57
N LEU A 20 -0.40 8.30 7.39
CA LEU A 20 -0.62 7.42 6.24
C LEU A 20 -0.72 8.21 4.92
N MET A 21 -1.38 9.38 4.93
CA MET A 21 -1.43 10.27 3.78
C MET A 21 -0.04 10.77 3.38
N GLU A 22 0.78 11.17 4.35
CA GLU A 22 2.16 11.63 4.12
C GLU A 22 3.05 10.48 3.63
N LEU A 23 2.92 9.29 4.23
CA LEU A 23 3.68 8.10 3.84
C LEU A 23 3.38 7.65 2.41
N LEU A 24 2.10 7.67 2.02
CA LEU A 24 1.66 7.29 0.68
C LEU A 24 1.78 8.41 -0.35
N ASP A 25 2.18 9.62 0.08
CA ASP A 25 2.20 10.83 -0.75
C ASP A 25 0.85 11.04 -1.47
N LEU A 26 -0.26 10.92 -0.72
CA LEU A 26 -1.59 11.04 -1.32
C LEU A 26 -1.78 12.45 -1.88
N PRO A 27 -2.36 12.58 -3.09
CA PRO A 27 -2.55 13.88 -3.72
C PRO A 27 -3.44 14.78 -2.85
N THR A 28 -3.22 16.10 -2.93
CA THR A 28 -3.89 17.08 -2.05
C THR A 28 -5.40 17.15 -2.23
N TRP A 29 -5.92 16.74 -3.39
CA TRP A 29 -7.36 16.62 -3.66
C TRP A 29 -7.98 15.35 -3.06
N LEU A 30 -7.17 14.43 -2.53
CA LEU A 30 -7.63 13.18 -1.91
C LEU A 30 -7.40 13.22 -0.40
N LEU A 31 -8.45 12.93 0.35
CA LEU A 31 -8.45 12.83 1.81
C LEU A 31 -8.64 11.37 2.21
N LEU A 32 -7.76 10.88 3.10
CA LEU A 32 -8.02 9.67 3.85
C LEU A 32 -8.92 10.01 5.04
N ARG A 33 -10.15 9.49 5.05
CA ARG A 33 -11.13 9.74 6.13
C ARG A 33 -10.97 8.77 7.29
N LYS A 34 -10.63 7.53 6.97
CA LYS A 34 -10.51 6.42 7.91
C LYS A 34 -9.66 5.33 7.32
N ALA A 35 -8.80 4.73 8.13
CA ALA A 35 -8.15 3.47 7.78
C ALA A 35 -7.99 2.59 9.02
N TYR A 36 -8.34 1.31 8.89
CA TYR A 36 -8.10 0.34 9.95
C TYR A 36 -7.88 -1.06 9.40
N CYS A 37 -7.22 -1.88 10.22
CA CYS A 37 -7.00 -3.29 9.96
C CYS A 37 -7.58 -4.13 11.10
N THR A 38 -8.02 -5.35 10.82
CA THR A 38 -8.45 -6.31 11.87
C THR A 38 -7.65 -7.61 11.82
N ASN A 39 -7.54 -8.25 12.98
CA ASN A 39 -6.86 -9.53 13.20
C ASN A 39 -5.48 -9.57 12.55
N VAL A 40 -4.64 -8.59 12.90
CA VAL A 40 -3.26 -8.51 12.40
C VAL A 40 -2.42 -9.52 13.17
N VAL A 41 -1.96 -10.58 12.50
CA VAL A 41 -1.10 -11.61 13.04
C VAL A 41 0.17 -11.71 12.19
N ALA A 42 1.27 -11.15 12.70
CA ALA A 42 2.56 -11.08 12.00
C ALA A 42 2.45 -10.49 10.57
N LYS A 43 2.43 -11.34 9.53
CA LYS A 43 2.37 -10.95 8.11
C LYS A 43 0.98 -11.09 7.48
N SER A 44 0.02 -11.58 8.26
CA SER A 44 -1.35 -11.86 7.83
C SER A 44 -2.31 -10.88 8.47
N ILE A 45 -3.23 -10.35 7.67
CA ILE A 45 -4.26 -9.40 8.07
C ILE A 45 -5.59 -9.94 7.56
N ASP A 46 -6.65 -9.91 8.37
CA ASP A 46 -7.95 -10.41 7.89
C ASP A 46 -8.67 -9.36 7.04
N LEU A 47 -8.78 -8.14 7.54
CA LEU A 47 -9.45 -7.06 6.85
C LEU A 47 -8.56 -5.81 6.85
N VAL A 48 -8.49 -5.15 5.70
CA VAL A 48 -8.06 -3.76 5.57
C VAL A 48 -9.23 -2.96 5.03
N ASN A 49 -9.60 -1.90 5.74
CA ASN A 49 -10.68 -1.01 5.34
C ASN A 49 -10.15 0.42 5.23
N ILE A 50 -10.47 1.08 4.13
CA ILE A 50 -10.00 2.43 3.79
C ILE A 50 -11.17 3.24 3.25
N GLU A 51 -11.40 4.42 3.80
CA GLU A 51 -12.35 5.40 3.27
C GLU A 51 -11.60 6.62 2.72
N LEU A 52 -11.82 6.91 1.44
CA LEU A 52 -11.20 8.02 0.72
C LEU A 52 -12.26 9.02 0.28
N GLN A 53 -11.92 10.30 0.26
CA GLN A 53 -12.79 11.36 -0.24
C GLN A 53 -12.06 12.30 -1.19
N ALA A 54 -12.65 12.54 -2.36
CA ALA A 54 -12.25 13.61 -3.25
C ALA A 54 -12.77 14.95 -2.71
N LEU A 55 -11.87 15.91 -2.53
CA LEU A 55 -12.17 17.25 -2.04
C LEU A 55 -12.43 18.20 -3.22
N SER A 56 -13.41 19.09 -3.05
CA SER A 56 -13.64 20.19 -4.00
C SER A 56 -12.52 21.23 -3.94
N GLU A 57 -12.01 21.51 -2.74
CA GLU A 57 -10.86 22.38 -2.50
C GLU A 57 -9.66 21.54 -2.04
N PRO A 58 -8.54 21.51 -2.79
CA PRO A 58 -7.36 20.74 -2.40
C PRO A 58 -6.77 21.20 -1.06
N ARG A 59 -6.27 20.25 -0.27
CA ARG A 59 -5.50 20.55 0.95
C ARG A 59 -4.24 21.34 0.61
N SER A 60 -3.77 22.14 1.56
CA SER A 60 -2.42 22.69 1.51
C SER A 60 -1.41 21.55 1.43
N ALA A 61 -0.42 21.66 0.54
CA ALA A 61 0.68 20.71 0.51
C ALA A 61 1.37 20.68 1.88
N SER A 62 1.50 19.48 2.46
CA SER A 62 2.22 19.29 3.70
C SER A 62 3.67 19.72 3.50
N GLN A 63 4.11 20.73 4.25
CA GLN A 63 5.52 21.16 4.26
C GLN A 63 6.37 20.30 5.22
N SER A 64 5.76 19.30 5.88
CA SER A 64 6.50 18.36 6.71
C SER A 64 7.51 17.62 5.82
N PRO A 65 8.79 17.54 6.22
CA PRO A 65 9.73 16.67 5.56
C PRO A 65 9.19 15.26 5.72
N ILE A 66 8.80 14.64 4.60
CA ILE A 66 8.29 13.25 4.49
C ILE A 66 8.86 12.43 5.64
N ALA A 67 7.99 11.95 6.53
CA ALA A 67 8.34 11.20 7.72
C ALA A 67 9.46 10.22 7.39
N ASN A 68 10.69 10.59 7.76
CA ASN A 68 11.87 9.80 7.47
C ASN A 68 11.84 8.62 8.45
N TYR A 69 11.13 7.55 8.08
CA TYR A 69 11.15 6.27 8.81
C TYR A 69 12.55 5.64 8.85
N ARG A 70 13.53 6.23 8.14
CA ARG A 70 14.96 5.98 8.33
C ARG A 70 15.44 6.57 9.65
N GLY A 71 15.28 5.83 10.74
CA GLY A 71 15.90 6.12 12.05
C GLY A 71 17.43 5.91 12.10
N GLY A 72 18.17 6.24 11.02
CA GLY A 72 19.60 5.95 10.90
C GLY A 72 20.36 6.88 9.94
N SER A 73 21.66 6.62 9.76
CA SER A 73 22.71 7.45 9.13
C SER A 73 22.53 7.87 7.65
N GLY A 74 21.30 7.85 7.12
CA GLY A 74 20.97 8.18 5.73
C GLY A 74 21.37 7.12 4.71
N LYS A 75 22.08 6.06 5.14
CA LYS A 75 22.52 4.95 4.28
C LYS A 75 21.57 3.76 4.39
N TYR A 76 21.31 3.11 3.25
CA TYR A 76 20.52 1.89 3.15
C TYR A 76 21.05 0.77 4.07
N GLY A 77 20.27 0.41 5.09
CA GLY A 77 20.71 -0.46 6.18
C GLY A 77 20.00 -1.82 6.25
N PHE A 78 20.21 -2.53 7.35
CA PHE A 78 19.51 -3.80 7.62
C PHE A 78 18.00 -3.58 7.77
N SER A 79 17.57 -2.54 8.47
CA SER A 79 16.15 -2.19 8.63
C SER A 79 15.46 -1.94 7.29
N ASP A 80 16.09 -1.19 6.38
CA ASP A 80 15.56 -1.01 5.02
C ASP A 80 15.37 -2.35 4.30
N LYS A 81 16.36 -3.25 4.38
CA LYS A 81 16.28 -4.57 3.75
C LYS A 81 15.12 -5.40 4.31
N VAL A 82 14.93 -5.38 5.62
CA VAL A 82 13.82 -6.10 6.26
C VAL A 82 12.50 -5.55 5.75
N ILE A 83 12.29 -4.23 5.79
CA ILE A 83 11.07 -3.56 5.31
C ILE A 83 10.82 -3.86 3.83
N ASP A 84 11.83 -3.64 2.99
CA ASP A 84 11.73 -3.82 1.55
C ASP A 84 11.47 -5.27 1.15
N GLY A 85 11.81 -6.24 2.00
CA GLY A 85 11.53 -7.64 1.74
C GLY A 85 10.36 -8.24 2.51
N VAL A 86 9.60 -7.43 3.26
CA VAL A 86 8.34 -7.85 3.88
C VAL A 86 7.39 -8.46 2.84
N THR A 87 6.70 -9.50 3.30
CA THR A 87 5.58 -10.15 2.61
C THR A 87 4.34 -9.88 3.43
N ILE A 88 3.23 -9.54 2.76
CA ILE A 88 1.94 -9.25 3.39
C ILE A 88 0.88 -10.10 2.72
N GLN A 89 -0.02 -10.66 3.53
CA GLN A 89 -1.23 -11.34 3.09
C GLN A 89 -2.43 -10.67 3.77
N VAL A 90 -3.44 -10.34 2.97
CA VAL A 90 -4.67 -9.74 3.44
C VAL A 90 -5.85 -10.57 2.91
N ASN A 91 -6.72 -11.06 3.79
CA ASN A 91 -7.86 -11.86 3.36
C ASN A 91 -8.86 -11.01 2.58
N SER A 92 -9.19 -9.81 3.06
CA SER A 92 -10.11 -8.88 2.42
C SER A 92 -9.58 -7.45 2.47
N VAL A 93 -9.58 -6.75 1.34
CA VAL A 93 -9.32 -5.31 1.26
C VAL A 93 -10.59 -4.63 0.76
N PHE A 94 -11.03 -3.62 1.50
CA PHE A 94 -12.18 -2.80 1.15
C PHE A 94 -11.77 -1.34 1.09
N ILE A 95 -12.02 -0.69 -0.03
CA ILE A 95 -11.76 0.73 -0.23
C ILE A 95 -13.04 1.39 -0.71
N GLU A 96 -13.51 2.40 0.01
CA GLU A 96 -14.59 3.27 -0.44
C GLU A 96 -14.04 4.60 -0.89
N PHE A 97 -14.61 5.12 -1.96
CA PHE A 97 -14.24 6.39 -2.55
C PHE A 97 -15.46 7.28 -2.67
N PHE A 98 -15.46 8.42 -1.99
CA PHE A 98 -16.54 9.39 -1.99
C PHE A 98 -16.15 10.60 -2.83
N ALA A 99 -16.91 10.91 -3.86
CA ALA A 99 -16.79 12.16 -4.60
C ALA A 99 -18.16 12.81 -4.78
N GLN A 100 -18.18 14.08 -5.16
CA GLN A 100 -19.42 14.82 -5.38
C GLN A 100 -20.29 14.18 -6.50
N ALA A 101 -19.66 13.67 -7.54
CA ALA A 101 -20.35 13.14 -8.72
C ALA A 101 -20.66 11.63 -8.65
N PHE A 102 -19.88 10.88 -7.87
CA PHE A 102 -19.99 9.42 -7.80
C PHE A 102 -19.46 8.88 -6.47
N GLN A 103 -19.93 7.69 -6.10
CA GLN A 103 -19.33 6.87 -5.06
C GLN A 103 -18.73 5.62 -5.72
N GLY A 104 -17.49 5.30 -5.36
CA GLY A 104 -16.79 4.12 -5.84
C GLY A 104 -16.48 3.16 -4.71
N SER A 105 -16.33 1.88 -5.05
CA SER A 105 -15.76 0.89 -4.14
C SER A 105 -14.80 -0.05 -4.85
N VAL A 106 -13.78 -0.51 -4.13
CA VAL A 106 -12.85 -1.57 -4.54
C VAL A 106 -12.84 -2.63 -3.45
N GLU A 107 -13.12 -3.87 -3.85
CA GLU A 107 -13.09 -5.03 -2.98
C GLU A 107 -12.09 -6.03 -3.57
N LEU A 108 -11.08 -6.42 -2.79
CA LEU A 108 -10.10 -7.45 -3.18
C LEU A 108 -10.14 -8.60 -2.19
N SER A 109 -10.11 -9.83 -2.70
CA SER A 109 -9.96 -11.04 -1.88
C SER A 109 -8.57 -11.65 -2.03
N ARG A 110 -8.07 -12.22 -0.92
CA ARG A 110 -6.77 -12.90 -0.85
C ARG A 110 -5.63 -12.07 -1.44
N PHE A 111 -5.63 -10.78 -1.11
CA PHE A 111 -4.59 -9.87 -1.57
C PHE A 111 -3.25 -10.28 -0.96
N CYS A 112 -2.22 -10.41 -1.79
CA CYS A 112 -0.90 -10.82 -1.33
C CYS A 112 0.19 -10.05 -2.05
N VAL A 113 1.18 -9.58 -1.28
CA VAL A 113 2.40 -8.94 -1.77
C VAL A 113 3.58 -9.79 -1.35
N LEU A 114 4.32 -10.32 -2.32
CA LEU A 114 5.50 -11.14 -2.12
C LEU A 114 6.75 -10.44 -2.64
N SER A 115 7.85 -10.60 -1.93
CA SER A 115 9.19 -10.25 -2.43
C SER A 115 9.70 -11.40 -3.30
N LYS A 116 10.20 -11.09 -4.49
CA LYS A 116 10.73 -12.07 -5.45
C LYS A 116 12.19 -11.78 -5.77
N SER A 117 12.87 -12.76 -6.33
CA SER A 117 14.18 -12.57 -6.96
C SER A 117 14.05 -11.80 -8.28
N PRO A 118 15.17 -11.31 -8.85
CA PRO A 118 15.16 -10.63 -10.16
C PRO A 118 14.58 -11.45 -11.32
N ASN A 119 14.61 -12.78 -11.22
CA ASN A 119 14.01 -13.72 -12.18
C ASN A 119 12.59 -14.18 -11.78
N TRP A 120 11.92 -13.46 -10.88
CA TRP A 120 10.54 -13.68 -10.44
C TRP A 120 10.28 -15.02 -9.77
N GLN A 121 11.27 -15.55 -9.06
CA GLN A 121 11.15 -16.77 -8.26
C GLN A 121 10.96 -16.45 -6.77
N ASN A 122 10.42 -17.41 -6.04
CA ASN A 122 10.43 -17.35 -4.57
C ASN A 122 11.88 -17.46 -4.09
N CYS A 123 12.28 -16.62 -3.15
CA CYS A 123 13.64 -16.59 -2.66
C CYS A 123 13.72 -16.12 -1.20
N LEU A 124 14.90 -16.28 -0.60
CA LEU A 124 15.21 -15.67 0.70
C LEU A 124 15.32 -14.14 0.57
N LEU A 125 15.16 -13.46 1.70
CA LEU A 125 15.18 -12.00 1.82
C LEU A 125 16.44 -11.35 1.20
N ASN A 126 17.61 -11.94 1.40
CA ASN A 126 18.87 -11.42 0.88
C ASN A 126 19.03 -11.55 -0.64
N LEU A 127 18.13 -12.29 -1.29
CA LEU A 127 18.11 -12.53 -2.74
C LEU A 127 16.95 -11.81 -3.44
N SER A 128 16.09 -11.08 -2.70
CA SER A 128 14.90 -10.42 -3.23
C SER A 128 15.14 -9.00 -3.74
N TYR A 129 16.40 -8.62 -3.91
CA TYR A 129 16.82 -7.31 -4.39
C TYR A 129 18.13 -7.40 -5.18
N LEU A 130 18.37 -6.41 -6.03
CA LEU A 130 19.61 -6.23 -6.77
C LEU A 130 20.24 -4.90 -6.40
N THR A 131 21.36 -4.93 -5.67
CA THR A 131 22.12 -3.73 -5.34
C THR A 131 23.02 -3.35 -6.52
N LEU A 132 23.00 -2.08 -6.92
CA LEU A 132 23.85 -1.52 -7.96
C LEU A 132 24.64 -0.33 -7.39
N PRO A 133 25.72 -0.60 -6.62
CA PRO A 133 26.48 0.44 -5.92
C PRO A 133 27.04 1.51 -6.86
N GLN A 134 27.47 1.11 -8.06
CA GLN A 134 28.02 2.01 -9.07
C GLN A 134 27.01 3.07 -9.57
N TYR A 135 25.72 2.85 -9.35
CA TYR A 135 24.65 3.77 -9.75
C TYR A 135 23.86 4.33 -8.55
N ASP A 136 24.27 4.08 -7.31
CA ASP A 136 23.60 4.56 -6.10
C ASP A 136 22.12 4.14 -5.97
N PHE A 137 21.75 2.96 -6.48
CA PHE A 137 20.40 2.44 -6.32
C PHE A 137 20.34 0.93 -6.08
N ILE A 138 19.18 0.50 -5.61
CA ILE A 138 18.77 -0.89 -5.43
C ILE A 138 17.45 -1.09 -6.21
N LEU A 139 17.31 -2.28 -6.80
CA LEU A 139 16.06 -2.73 -7.39
C LEU A 139 15.40 -3.75 -6.46
N ILE A 140 14.10 -3.57 -6.24
CA ILE A 140 13.27 -4.44 -5.39
C ILE A 140 12.17 -5.02 -6.28
N PHE A 141 11.91 -6.32 -6.14
CA PHE A 141 10.97 -7.04 -7.00
C PHE A 141 9.78 -7.51 -6.17
N LYS A 142 8.58 -7.03 -6.52
CA LYS A 142 7.33 -7.34 -5.83
C LYS A 142 6.34 -8.01 -6.78
N GLU A 143 5.80 -9.14 -6.37
CA GLU A 143 4.65 -9.76 -7.03
C GLU A 143 3.41 -9.49 -6.17
N VAL A 144 2.43 -8.80 -6.75
CA VAL A 144 1.14 -8.51 -6.13
C VAL A 144 0.10 -9.41 -6.78
N SER A 145 -0.75 -10.05 -6.00
CA SER A 145 -1.78 -10.95 -6.50
C SER A 145 -3.05 -10.88 -5.68
N TRP A 146 -4.18 -11.23 -6.29
CA TRP A 146 -5.49 -11.31 -5.65
C TRP A 146 -6.36 -12.35 -6.36
N GLU A 147 -7.28 -12.96 -5.60
CA GLU A 147 -8.16 -14.01 -6.13
C GLU A 147 -9.37 -13.42 -6.86
N SER A 148 -9.96 -12.36 -6.32
CA SER A 148 -11.03 -11.60 -6.98
C SER A 148 -10.85 -10.10 -6.73
N ALA A 149 -11.19 -9.28 -7.73
CA ALA A 149 -11.38 -7.86 -7.58
C ALA A 149 -12.78 -7.47 -8.05
N ARG A 150 -13.45 -6.63 -7.28
CA ARG A 150 -14.72 -6.00 -7.65
C ARG A 150 -14.56 -4.49 -7.51
N ILE A 151 -14.70 -3.79 -8.62
CA ILE A 151 -14.63 -2.33 -8.68
C ILE A 151 -15.99 -1.83 -9.13
N VAL A 152 -16.58 -0.94 -8.34
CA VAL A 152 -17.86 -0.31 -8.66
C VAL A 152 -17.68 1.20 -8.68
N ALA A 153 -18.28 1.86 -9.65
CA ALA A 153 -18.47 3.30 -9.66
C ALA A 153 -19.96 3.57 -9.90
N ASP A 154 -20.61 4.20 -8.93
CA ASP A 154 -22.02 4.52 -8.94
C ASP A 154 -22.22 6.05 -8.98
N GLY A 155 -22.93 6.52 -9.99
CA GLY A 155 -23.17 7.95 -10.18
C GLY A 155 -24.19 8.47 -9.17
N LEU A 156 -23.78 9.39 -8.30
CA LEU A 156 -24.66 9.97 -7.28
C LEU A 156 -25.47 11.17 -7.79
N LEU A 157 -25.09 11.74 -8.93
CA LEU A 157 -25.82 12.84 -9.55
C LEU A 157 -27.15 12.33 -10.11
N THR A 158 -28.24 12.65 -9.39
CA THR A 158 -29.63 12.40 -9.79
C THR A 158 -29.96 12.96 -11.18
N GLU A 159 -29.28 14.03 -11.59
CA GLU A 159 -29.42 14.64 -12.93
C GLU A 159 -28.81 13.80 -14.06
N LEU A 160 -27.83 12.93 -13.75
CA LEU A 160 -27.11 12.15 -14.76
C LEU A 160 -27.75 10.78 -15.05
N HIS A 161 -28.74 10.33 -14.27
CA HIS A 161 -29.31 8.97 -14.35
C HIS A 161 -28.23 7.89 -14.60
N GLY A 162 -27.10 8.01 -13.89
CA GLY A 162 -25.92 7.21 -14.18
C GLY A 162 -26.17 5.74 -13.88
N THR A 163 -25.91 4.87 -14.85
CA THR A 163 -25.88 3.42 -14.61
C THR A 163 -24.56 3.06 -13.93
N PRO A 164 -24.56 2.37 -12.78
CA PRO A 164 -23.33 2.00 -12.10
C PRO A 164 -22.47 1.10 -12.98
N VAL A 165 -21.19 1.46 -13.12
CA VAL A 165 -20.19 0.64 -13.81
C VAL A 165 -19.60 -0.35 -12.82
N LYS A 166 -19.53 -1.62 -13.22
CA LYS A 166 -18.96 -2.70 -12.40
C LYS A 166 -17.93 -3.47 -13.20
N LEU A 167 -16.72 -3.58 -12.66
CA LEU A 167 -15.66 -4.44 -13.18
C LEU A 167 -15.39 -5.55 -12.16
N ILE A 168 -15.42 -6.80 -12.62
CA ILE A 168 -15.06 -7.95 -11.80
C ILE A 168 -13.96 -8.71 -12.53
N THR A 169 -12.85 -8.95 -11.84
CA THR A 169 -11.76 -9.79 -12.35
C THR A 169 -11.41 -10.86 -11.33
N ASN A 170 -10.85 -11.95 -11.81
CA ASN A 170 -10.40 -13.07 -10.99
C ASN A 170 -8.95 -13.43 -11.29
N GLN A 171 -8.31 -14.10 -10.33
CA GLN A 171 -6.98 -14.72 -10.45
C GLN A 171 -5.94 -13.81 -11.10
N SER A 172 -5.80 -12.61 -10.57
CA SER A 172 -4.97 -11.57 -11.16
C SER A 172 -3.64 -11.45 -10.44
N ARG A 173 -2.63 -11.00 -11.18
CA ARG A 173 -1.27 -10.82 -10.69
C ARG A 173 -0.55 -9.73 -11.45
N VAL A 174 0.18 -8.91 -10.72
CA VAL A 174 1.03 -7.84 -11.24
C VAL A 174 2.45 -8.01 -10.70
N ARG A 175 3.43 -7.69 -11.53
CA ARG A 175 4.84 -7.75 -11.21
C ARG A 175 5.41 -6.34 -11.26
N LEU A 176 5.99 -5.89 -10.15
CA LEU A 176 6.50 -4.54 -9.95
C LEU A 176 8.00 -4.59 -9.68
N THR A 177 8.76 -3.74 -10.38
CA THR A 177 10.17 -3.50 -10.08
C THR A 177 10.32 -2.07 -9.59
N MET A 178 10.74 -1.93 -8.35
CA MET A 178 10.86 -0.63 -7.69
C MET A 178 12.33 -0.24 -7.61
N LYS A 179 12.65 0.99 -8.01
CA LYS A 179 13.99 1.57 -7.90
C LYS A 179 14.05 2.48 -6.66
N LYS A 180 15.01 2.23 -5.77
CA LYS A 180 15.22 3.01 -4.54
C LYS A 180 16.69 3.45 -4.46
N ARG A 181 16.96 4.70 -4.07
CA ARG A 181 18.34 5.18 -3.90
C ARG A 181 18.98 4.64 -2.63
N LEU A 182 20.28 4.33 -2.70
CA LEU A 182 21.07 3.91 -1.53
C LEU A 182 21.35 5.12 -0.62
N SER A 183 21.63 6.28 -1.21
CA SER A 183 21.69 7.57 -0.53
C SER A 183 20.29 8.09 -0.10
N GLY A 184 20.24 8.82 1.02
CA GLY A 184 19.03 9.24 1.75
C GLY A 184 18.09 10.24 1.08
N LYS A 185 18.08 10.37 -0.24
CA LYS A 185 17.05 11.14 -0.95
C LYS A 185 16.04 10.18 -1.57
N LEU A 186 14.93 9.98 -0.86
CA LEU A 186 13.75 9.25 -1.33
C LEU A 186 13.15 9.98 -2.53
N ASN A 187 13.50 9.55 -3.73
CA ASN A 187 12.68 9.76 -4.91
C ASN A 187 12.27 8.37 -5.39
N TYR A 188 11.09 7.90 -4.99
CA TYR A 188 10.47 6.76 -5.64
C TYR A 188 10.01 7.23 -7.02
N PHE A 189 10.83 7.00 -8.04
CA PHE A 189 10.38 7.12 -9.42
C PHE A 189 9.70 5.82 -9.80
N TRP A 190 8.40 5.89 -10.10
CA TRP A 190 7.70 4.85 -10.83
C TRP A 190 8.20 4.87 -12.28
N LEU A 191 8.72 3.73 -12.76
CA LEU A 191 9.02 3.48 -14.17
C LEU A 191 7.92 2.62 -14.77
#